data_AF-A0A1D2SUW1-F1
#
_entry.id   AF-A0A1D2SUW1-F1
#
_cell.length_a   1.000
_cell.length_b   1.000
_cell.length_c   1.000
_cell.angle_alpha   90.00
_cell.angle_beta   90.00
_cell.angle_gamma   90.00
#
_symmetry.space_group_name_H-M   'P 1'
#
loop_
_entity.id
_entity.type
_entity.pdbx_description
1 polymer ?
#
loop_
_entity_poly.entity_id
_entity_poly.type
_entity_poly.pdbx_seq_one_letter_code
_entity_poly.pdbx_strand_id
1 'polypeptide(L)' 'MADLPEPTLEELLREPIILKLMERDGYSPDDIRLLARQVTARSNAWTAMSGQSMPYAAAKPACSGLWACR' A
#
# COMPACT_ATOMS: atom_id res chain seq x y z
N MET A 1 -13.56 -11.92 -15.09
CA MET A 1 -12.09 -12.00 -15.10
C MET A 1 -11.70 -12.34 -13.68
N ALA A 2 -11.02 -13.46 -13.46
CA ALA A 2 -10.63 -13.85 -12.10
C ALA A 2 -9.58 -12.85 -11.61
N ASP A 3 -9.91 -12.13 -10.54
CA ASP A 3 -8.99 -11.25 -9.81
C ASP A 3 -7.98 -12.17 -9.13
N LEU A 4 -6.88 -12.46 -9.83
CA LEU A 4 -5.78 -13.21 -9.22
C LEU A 4 -5.17 -12.31 -8.14
N PRO A 5 -4.99 -12.82 -6.91
CA PRO A 5 -4.40 -12.03 -5.84
C PRO A 5 -3.02 -11.53 -6.27
N GLU A 6 -2.69 -10.29 -5.94
CA GLU A 6 -1.37 -9.74 -6.23
C GLU A 6 -0.30 -10.60 -5.55
N PRO A 7 0.79 -10.95 -6.27
CA PRO A 7 1.85 -11.75 -5.71
C PRO A 7 2.56 -10.99 -4.59
N THR A 8 2.94 -11.72 -3.55
CA THR A 8 3.76 -11.18 -2.46
C THR A 8 5.18 -10.90 -2.93
N LEU A 9 5.90 -10.01 -2.24
CA LEU A 9 7.30 -9.72 -2.55
C LEU A 9 8.16 -11.00 -2.49
N GLU A 10 7.86 -11.89 -1.56
CA GLU A 10 8.55 -13.14 -1.31
C GLU A 10 8.34 -14.16 -2.43
N GLU A 11 7.16 -14.16 -3.05
CA GLU A 11 6.88 -14.97 -4.23
C GLU A 11 7.66 -14.40 -5.43
N LEU A 12 7.64 -13.08 -5.61
CA LEU A 12 8.36 -12.42 -6.69
C LEU A 12 9.88 -12.66 -6.60
N LEU A 13 10.45 -12.56 -5.40
CA LEU A 13 11.89 -12.78 -5.15
C LEU A 13 12.31 -14.25 -5.29
N ARG A 14 11.37 -15.19 -5.45
CA ARG A 14 11.65 -16.59 -5.80
C ARG A 14 11.56 -16.84 -7.31
N GLU A 15 11.02 -15.90 -8.08
CA GLU A 15 10.87 -16.09 -9.51
C GLU A 15 12.23 -16.08 -10.23
N PRO A 16 12.52 -17.08 -11.07
CA PRO A 16 13.80 -17.18 -11.76
C PRO A 16 14.12 -15.98 -12.65
N ILE A 17 13.11 -15.34 -13.24
CA ILE A 17 13.31 -14.14 -14.07
C ILE A 17 13.78 -12.96 -13.22
N ILE A 18 13.17 -12.77 -12.05
CA ILE A 18 13.49 -11.69 -11.12
C ILE A 18 14.91 -11.88 -10.58
N LEU A 19 15.27 -13.09 -10.18
CA LEU A 19 16.63 -13.41 -9.73
C LEU A 19 17.69 -13.10 -10.79
N LYS A 20 17.44 -13.43 -12.06
CA LYS A 20 18.36 -13.11 -13.17
C LYS A 20 18.50 -11.61 -13.40
N LEU A 21 17.41 -10.85 -13.30
CA LEU A 21 17.45 -9.40 -13.44
C LEU A 21 18.25 -8.76 -12.30
N MET A 22 18.04 -9.23 -11.07
CA MET A 22 18.77 -8.75 -9.91
C MET A 22 20.26 -9.07 -10.01
N GLU A 23 20.63 -10.29 -10.42
CA GLU A 23 22.03 -10.65 -10.66
C GLU A 23 22.68 -9.76 -11.73
N ARG A 24 21.98 -9.54 -12.86
CA ARG A 24 22.43 -8.64 -13.93
C ARG A 24 22.67 -7.22 -13.42
N ASP A 25 21.79 -6.75 -12.54
CA ASP A 25 21.80 -5.38 -12.02
C ASP A 25 22.64 -5.23 -10.74
N GLY A 26 23.23 -6.33 -10.23
CA GLY A 26 24.10 -6.33 -9.05
C GLY A 26 23.37 -6.23 -7.70
N TYR A 27 22.11 -6.67 -7.63
CA TYR A 27 21.29 -6.63 -6.41
C TYR A 27 21.09 -8.01 -5.77
N SER A 28 21.02 -8.06 -4.45
CA SER A 28 20.61 -9.22 -3.67
C SER A 28 19.14 -9.13 -3.24
N PRO A 29 18.43 -10.27 -3.05
CA PRO A 29 17.10 -10.28 -2.43
C PRO A 29 17.03 -9.57 -1.09
N ASP A 30 18.11 -9.61 -0.31
CA ASP A 30 18.16 -8.96 0.99
C ASP A 30 18.20 -7.42 0.87
N ASP A 31 18.83 -6.88 -0.17
CA ASP A 31 18.82 -5.44 -0.45
C ASP A 31 17.39 -4.96 -0.75
N ILE A 32 16.66 -5.74 -1.56
CA ILE A 32 15.28 -5.44 -1.90
C ILE A 32 14.36 -5.51 -0.68
N ARG A 33 14.54 -6.52 0.19
CA ARG A 33 13.80 -6.62 1.45
C ARG A 33 14.09 -5.44 2.37
N LEU A 34 15.34 -5.01 2.46
CA LEU A 34 15.73 -3.85 3.25
C LEU A 34 15.04 -2.59 2.74
N LEU A 35 15.06 -2.38 1.42
CA LEU A 35 14.38 -1.25 0.77
C LEU A 35 12.86 -1.29 1.01
N ALA A 36 12.23 -2.45 0.86
CA ALA A 36 10.80 -2.62 1.12
C ALA A 36 10.45 -2.20 2.55
N ARG A 37 11.21 -2.70 3.55
CA ARG A 37 11.02 -2.32 4.96
C ARG A 37 11.22 -0.82 5.20
N GLN A 38 12.23 -0.21 4.58
CA GLN A 38 12.49 1.23 4.69
C GLN A 38 11.34 2.05 4.09
N VAL A 39 10.82 1.65 2.93
CA VAL A 39 9.68 2.32 2.29
C VAL A 39 8.42 2.18 3.14
N THR A 40 8.12 1.00 3.69
CA THR A 40 6.99 0.82 4.60
C THR A 40 7.14 1.68 5.86
N ALA A 41 8.32 1.68 6.48
CA ALA A 41 8.58 2.51 7.66
C ALA A 41 8.44 4.01 7.36
N ARG A 42 8.94 4.47 6.20
CA ARG A 42 8.81 5.86 5.76
C ARG A 42 7.38 6.22 5.41
N SER A 43 6.63 5.32 4.77
CA SER A 43 5.20 5.51 4.46
C SER A 43 4.41 5.69 5.75
N ASN A 44 4.64 4.82 6.74
CA ASN A 44 3.98 4.89 8.03
C ASN A 44 4.36 6.17 8.80
N ALA A 45 5.62 6.59 8.74
CA ALA A 45 6.07 7.85 9.32
C ALA A 45 5.45 9.06 8.61
N TRP A 46 5.34 9.04 7.28
CA TRP A 46 4.65 10.08 6.52
C TRP A 46 3.17 10.14 6.86
N THR A 47 2.47 9.01 6.94
CA THR A 47 1.06 8.95 7.35
C THR A 47 0.86 9.44 8.79
N ALA A 48 1.80 9.14 9.69
CA ALA A 48 1.77 9.63 11.07
C ALA A 48 2.06 11.13 11.17
N MET A 49 2.91 11.68 10.30
CA MET A 49 3.22 13.12 10.23
C MET A 49 2.17 13.91 9.44
N SER A 50 1.51 13.28 8.46
CA SER A 50 0.43 13.84 7.65
C SER A 50 -0.94 13.64 8.31
N GLY A 51 -1.00 13.68 9.65
CA GLY A 51 -2.21 13.57 10.44
C GLY A 51 -3.20 14.70 10.17
N GLN A 52 -3.85 14.65 9.01
CA GLN A 52 -5.20 15.10 8.66
C GLN A 52 -5.42 14.92 7.15
N SER A 53 -5.69 13.69 6.72
CA SER A 53 -6.73 13.49 5.72
C SER A 53 -7.64 12.39 6.25
N MET A 54 -8.87 12.79 6.56
CA MET A 54 -9.87 11.92 7.18
C MET A 54 -10.01 10.60 6.39
N PRO A 55 -10.32 9.48 7.07
CA PRO A 55 -10.84 8.33 6.37
C PRO A 55 -12.09 8.79 5.61
N TYR A 56 -12.13 8.53 4.31
CA TYR A 56 -13.31 8.71 3.46
C TYR A 56 -14.37 7.69 3.89
N ALA A 57 -14.91 7.86 5.10
CA ALA A 57 -16.07 7.14 5.58
C ALA A 57 -17.29 7.84 5.00
N ALA A 58 -17.64 7.42 3.78
CA ALA A 58 -18.97 7.42 3.20
C ALA A 58 -19.95 8.48 3.78
N ALA A 59 -19.77 9.73 3.38
CA ALA A 59 -20.82 10.74 3.53
C ALA A 59 -21.96 10.38 2.58
N LYS A 60 -22.93 9.59 3.05
CA LYS A 60 -24.28 9.60 2.48
C LYS A 60 -24.94 10.90 2.94
N PRO A 61 -25.30 11.85 2.06
CA PRO A 61 -26.21 12.92 2.45
C PRO A 61 -27.60 12.31 2.57
N ALA A 62 -27.94 11.79 3.75
CA ALA A 62 -29.32 11.55 4.10
C ALA A 62 -29.96 12.89 4.47
N CYS A 63 -30.30 13.69 3.46
CA CYS A 63 -31.36 14.69 3.61
C CYS A 63 -32.69 13.94 3.71
N SER A 64 -32.94 13.26 4.83
CA SER A 64 -34.28 12.85 5.24
C SER A 64 -34.87 14.01 6.03
N GLY A 65 -35.94 14.59 5.49
CA GLY A 65 -36.53 15.82 6.01
C GLY A 65 -37.17 15.73 7.39
N LEU A 66 -37.66 16.91 7.79
CA LEU A 66 -38.73 17.16 8.77
C LEU A 66 -38.34 17.02 10.26
N TRP A 67 -37.92 18.13 10.90
CA TRP A 67 -38.76 18.93 11.81
C TRP A 67 -38.01 20.02 12.60
N ALA A 68 -38.71 21.16 12.76
CA ALA A 68 -38.76 22.06 13.92
C ALA A 68 -37.58 23.01 14.26
N CYS A 69 -37.85 24.32 14.13
CA CYS A 69 -37.61 25.41 15.11
C CYS A 69 -38.18 26.72 14.50
N ARG A 70 -39.48 26.99 14.70
CA ARG A 70 -40.08 27.98 15.62
C ARG A 70 -40.00 29.43 15.14
#